data_AF-A0A2P6PTI0-F1
#
_entry.id   AF-A0A2P6PTI0-F1
#
_cell.length_a   1.000
_cell.length_b   1.000
_cell.length_c   1.000
_cell.angle_alpha   90.00
_cell.angle_beta   90.00
_cell.angle_gamma   90.00
#
_symmetry.space_group_name_H-M   'P 1'
#
loop_
_entity.id
_entity.type
_entity.pdbx_description
1 polymer ?
#
loop_
_entity_poly.entity_id
_entity_poly.type
_entity_poly.pdbx_seq_one_letter_code
_entity_poly.pdbx_strand_id
1 'polypeptide(L)'
;MDVRKLSAMENTTKAGKTMKQKVKFVVDEEVAKVSDTLPLPLYITNAVFFALFFSVVYFLLTSWREKIRTNTPLHNIDLSEIVAILALIASFIYLLGFFGIDFVQSLFLQPSNDIWAADDDEEENILKQDARKFPCGQALDYSIPKMAPIASPKFVQKVFDDKPAIQTPPPTAEDEEIIKAVVAGTIASYSLESKLGDCKRAASVRREALQRVTGKSFEGLPLEGFDYESILGQCCEMPVGYITIPVGIAGPFMLDGREFSVPMATTEGCLVASTNRGCKAINLSGGATSVLLKDGMTRAPVVRFNSAERAAELKFFMEDPANYETISMIFNKSSRFGRLQTVKCAVAGKNLYMRFCCSTGDAMGMNMVSKGVQNVLDFLQNDFPEMDVIGISSNYCSDKKPAAVNWIEGRGKSVVWEAVIKGDIVS
;
A
#
# COMPACT_ATOMS: atom_id res chain seq x y z
N MET A 1 -32.87 66.11 5.55
CA MET A 1 -33.12 64.86 6.31
C MET A 1 -31.94 64.68 7.23
N ASP A 2 -32.21 64.79 8.53
CA ASP A 2 -31.33 65.38 9.53
C ASP A 2 -30.11 64.54 9.93
N VAL A 3 -29.00 65.29 10.03
CA VAL A 3 -27.75 64.99 10.73
C VAL A 3 -27.75 65.84 11.99
N ARG A 4 -27.37 65.27 13.16
CA ARG A 4 -26.83 65.87 14.41
C ARG A 4 -27.33 65.04 15.61
N LYS A 5 -26.57 64.74 16.68
CA LYS A 5 -25.56 65.53 17.38
C LYS A 5 -24.77 64.65 18.39
N LEU A 6 -23.53 65.09 18.65
CA LEU A 6 -22.56 64.62 19.65
C LEU A 6 -23.02 64.79 21.13
N SER A 7 -22.46 63.99 22.05
CA SER A 7 -21.51 64.46 23.08
C SER A 7 -20.91 63.32 23.91
N ALA A 8 -19.59 63.35 24.09
CA ALA A 8 -18.85 62.62 25.12
C ALA A 8 -18.84 63.42 26.44
N MET A 9 -18.76 62.74 27.59
CA MET A 9 -18.15 63.30 28.81
C MET A 9 -17.71 62.20 29.80
N GLU A 10 -16.53 62.42 30.37
CA GLU A 10 -15.75 61.57 31.27
C GLU A 10 -16.23 61.52 32.74
N ASN A 11 -15.89 60.40 33.38
CA ASN A 11 -15.40 60.15 34.74
C ASN A 11 -15.90 60.98 35.94
N THR A 12 -16.36 60.26 36.97
CA THR A 12 -15.87 60.45 38.36
C THR A 12 -16.03 59.19 39.21
N THR A 13 -14.99 58.94 40.00
CA THR A 13 -14.69 57.85 40.92
C THR A 13 -15.44 57.98 42.26
N LYS A 14 -15.83 56.86 42.89
CA LYS A 14 -15.46 56.52 44.29
C LYS A 14 -15.90 55.12 44.73
N ALA A 15 -15.06 54.57 45.61
CA ALA A 15 -14.95 53.20 46.09
C ALA A 15 -16.00 52.78 47.14
N GLY A 16 -16.26 51.47 47.22
CA GLY A 16 -16.97 50.79 48.30
C GLY A 16 -16.57 49.32 48.39
N LYS A 17 -16.23 48.87 49.60
CA LYS A 17 -15.52 47.62 49.97
C LYS A 17 -16.41 46.36 50.01
N THR A 18 -15.80 45.24 49.59
CA THR A 18 -15.74 43.88 50.20
C THR A 18 -17.00 43.18 50.73
N MET A 19 -17.33 42.00 50.19
CA MET A 19 -17.47 40.74 50.95
C MET A 19 -17.35 39.52 50.00
N LYS A 20 -16.35 38.65 50.28
CA LYS A 20 -16.18 37.32 49.67
C LYS A 20 -16.89 36.31 50.57
N GLN A 21 -17.78 35.49 50.00
CA GLN A 21 -18.31 34.29 50.66
C GLN A 21 -17.54 33.06 50.16
N LYS A 22 -17.00 32.31 51.12
CA LYS A 22 -16.11 31.16 50.98
C LYS A 22 -16.98 29.91 51.20
N VAL A 23 -17.15 29.06 50.20
CA VAL A 23 -17.74 27.72 50.39
C VAL A 23 -16.61 26.72 50.47
N LYS A 24 -16.59 25.98 51.57
CA LYS A 24 -15.59 25.00 51.99
C LYS A 24 -16.23 23.63 51.75
N PHE A 25 -15.70 22.81 50.84
CA PHE A 25 -16.05 21.39 50.77
C PHE A 25 -14.91 20.58 51.37
N VAL A 26 -15.31 19.67 52.25
CA VAL A 26 -14.48 18.82 53.10
C VAL A 26 -14.02 17.61 52.29
N VAL A 27 -12.77 17.22 52.53
CA VAL A 27 -12.07 16.06 52.01
C VAL A 27 -12.61 14.82 52.71
N ASP A 28 -12.99 13.79 51.95
CA ASP A 28 -12.85 12.41 52.42
C ASP A 28 -11.67 11.77 51.68
N GLU A 29 -10.84 11.14 52.48
CA GLU A 29 -9.51 10.63 52.24
C GLU A 29 -9.65 9.11 52.05
N GLU A 30 -9.25 8.57 50.90
CA GLU A 30 -8.73 7.20 50.72
C GLU A 30 -8.52 6.90 49.22
N VAL A 31 -7.40 7.39 48.67
CA VAL A 31 -6.75 6.72 47.53
C VAL A 31 -5.27 6.67 47.87
N ALA A 32 -4.83 5.49 48.33
CA ALA A 32 -3.44 5.18 48.59
C ALA A 32 -2.59 5.54 47.36
N LYS A 33 -1.78 6.59 47.48
CA LYS A 33 -0.75 6.91 46.49
C LYS A 33 0.30 5.81 46.55
N VAL A 34 0.42 5.06 45.45
CA VAL A 34 1.55 4.14 45.19
C VAL A 34 2.85 4.93 44.90
N SER A 35 3.04 6.10 45.51
CA SER A 35 4.24 6.95 45.30
C SER A 35 5.34 6.74 46.33
N ASP A 36 5.13 5.90 47.35
CA ASP A 36 6.05 5.78 48.48
C ASP A 36 7.01 4.57 48.38
N THR A 37 7.32 4.09 47.17
CA THR A 37 8.23 2.95 46.97
C THR A 37 9.42 3.19 46.04
N LEU A 38 9.77 4.43 45.69
CA LEU A 38 10.97 4.72 44.88
C LEU A 38 11.83 5.85 45.49
N PRO A 39 13.14 5.62 45.75
CA PRO A 39 14.00 6.57 46.47
C PRO A 39 14.56 7.71 45.58
N LEU A 40 13.97 7.99 44.42
CA LEU A 40 14.50 8.94 43.44
C LEU A 40 13.42 9.90 42.90
N PRO A 41 13.78 11.17 42.60
CA PRO A 41 12.87 12.13 41.97
C PRO A 41 12.26 11.56 40.68
N LEU A 42 10.94 11.66 40.53
CA LEU A 42 10.15 11.04 39.46
C LEU A 42 10.70 11.31 38.04
N TYR A 43 11.20 12.52 37.79
CA TYR A 43 11.76 12.90 36.49
C TYR A 43 13.05 12.13 36.16
N ILE A 44 13.87 11.83 37.18
CA ILE A 44 15.12 11.08 37.03
C ILE A 44 14.77 9.62 36.72
N THR A 45 13.83 9.05 37.46
CA THR A 45 13.36 7.68 37.24
C THR A 45 12.83 7.52 35.81
N ASN A 46 12.00 8.44 35.34
CA ASN A 46 11.51 8.44 33.96
C ASN A 46 12.63 8.56 32.92
N ALA A 47 13.57 9.49 33.12
CA ALA A 47 14.70 9.65 32.21
C ALA A 47 15.55 8.36 32.13
N VAL A 48 15.75 7.69 33.27
CA VAL A 48 16.47 6.41 33.34
C VAL A 48 15.72 5.31 32.59
N PHE A 49 14.42 5.15 32.81
CA PHE A 49 13.63 4.12 32.11
C PHE A 49 13.48 4.38 30.61
N PHE A 50 13.39 5.64 30.18
CA PHE A 50 13.42 5.99 28.76
C PHE A 50 14.75 5.67 28.11
N ALA A 51 15.86 6.09 28.74
CA ALA A 51 17.20 5.79 28.25
C ALA A 51 17.45 4.28 28.21
N LEU A 52 17.03 3.54 29.24
CA LEU A 52 17.12 2.09 29.30
C LEU A 52 16.31 1.43 28.18
N PHE A 53 15.04 1.82 27.99
CA PHE A 53 14.18 1.28 26.94
C PHE A 53 14.81 1.43 25.56
N PHE A 54 15.20 2.65 25.17
CA PHE A 54 15.77 2.89 23.85
C PHE A 54 17.16 2.24 23.65
N SER A 55 17.99 2.18 24.70
CA SER A 55 19.29 1.50 24.64
C SER A 55 19.14 0.00 24.44
N VAL A 56 18.19 -0.62 25.13
CA VAL A 56 17.89 -2.05 25.05
C VAL A 56 17.27 -2.41 23.69
N VAL A 57 16.32 -1.61 23.19
CA VAL A 57 15.76 -1.77 21.84
C VAL A 57 16.88 -1.68 20.80
N TYR A 58 17.75 -0.68 20.91
CA TYR A 58 18.88 -0.53 19.99
C TYR A 58 19.82 -1.75 20.02
N PHE A 59 20.15 -2.25 21.20
CA PHE A 59 20.99 -3.44 21.37
C PHE A 59 20.37 -4.71 20.77
N LEU A 60 19.07 -4.93 20.96
CA LEU A 60 18.37 -6.09 20.39
C LEU A 60 18.31 -6.00 18.86
N LEU A 61 18.03 -4.83 18.31
CA LEU A 61 18.00 -4.61 16.86
C LEU A 61 19.38 -4.83 16.22
N THR A 62 20.47 -4.37 16.86
CA THR A 62 21.83 -4.58 16.35
C THR A 62 22.25 -6.05 16.46
N SER A 63 21.92 -6.72 17.56
CA SER A 63 22.22 -8.15 17.76
C SER A 63 21.48 -9.02 16.74
N TRP A 64 20.18 -8.78 16.53
CA TRP A 64 19.40 -9.52 15.54
C TRP A 64 19.84 -9.23 14.10
N ARG A 65 20.26 -7.99 13.81
CA ARG A 65 20.86 -7.63 12.51
C ARG A 65 22.13 -8.45 12.23
N GLU A 66 23.01 -8.61 13.22
CA GLU A 66 24.20 -9.45 13.06
C GLU A 66 23.83 -10.93 12.89
N LYS A 67 22.83 -11.44 13.62
CA LYS A 67 22.35 -12.82 13.46
C LYS A 67 21.81 -13.13 12.07
N ILE A 68 21.08 -12.17 11.48
CA ILE A 68 20.63 -12.25 10.09
C ILE A 68 21.82 -12.25 9.13
N ARG A 69 22.87 -11.46 9.42
CA ARG A 69 24.08 -11.40 8.60
C ARG A 69 24.90 -12.69 8.65
N THR A 70 24.90 -13.39 9.77
CA THR A 70 25.66 -14.64 9.98
C THR A 70 24.85 -15.92 9.75
N ASN A 71 23.60 -15.83 9.28
CA ASN A 71 22.67 -16.95 9.11
C ASN A 71 22.46 -17.80 10.39
N THR A 72 22.63 -17.20 11.55
CA THR A 72 22.34 -17.87 12.82
C THR A 72 20.84 -17.77 13.11
N PRO A 73 20.17 -18.86 13.50
CA PRO A 73 18.73 -18.85 13.75
C PRO A 73 18.37 -17.91 14.90
N LEU A 74 17.32 -17.08 14.70
CA LEU A 74 16.87 -16.07 15.66
C LEU A 74 16.37 -16.64 17.00
N HIS A 75 15.98 -17.91 17.04
CA HIS A 75 15.57 -18.57 18.29
C HIS A 75 16.76 -18.96 19.18
N ASN A 76 17.99 -18.88 18.69
CA ASN A 76 19.18 -19.13 19.49
C ASN A 76 19.56 -17.85 20.23
N ILE A 77 19.00 -17.66 21.43
CA ILE A 77 19.11 -16.43 22.22
C ILE A 77 20.30 -16.51 23.18
N ASP A 78 21.17 -15.50 23.16
CA ASP A 78 22.32 -15.43 24.05
C ASP A 78 21.93 -14.87 25.43
N LEU A 79 22.72 -15.14 26.47
CA LEU A 79 22.45 -14.63 27.83
C LEU A 79 22.29 -13.09 27.88
N SER A 80 23.05 -12.36 27.07
CA SER A 80 22.94 -10.90 26.94
C SER A 80 21.60 -10.45 26.35
N GLU A 81 21.07 -11.20 25.37
CA GLU A 81 19.77 -10.93 24.77
C GLU A 81 18.61 -11.29 25.69
N ILE A 82 18.73 -12.37 26.47
CA ILE A 82 17.74 -12.72 27.50
C ILE A 82 17.62 -11.59 28.52
N VAL A 83 18.75 -11.09 29.04
CA VAL A 83 18.77 -9.96 29.98
C VAL A 83 18.19 -8.69 29.35
N ALA A 84 18.53 -8.41 28.09
CA ALA A 84 17.97 -7.29 27.35
C ALA A 84 16.46 -7.42 27.14
N ILE A 85 15.92 -8.59 26.81
CA ILE A 85 14.48 -8.83 26.67
C ILE A 85 13.76 -8.61 28.00
N LEU A 86 14.32 -9.11 29.12
CA LEU A 86 13.74 -8.88 30.45
C LEU A 86 13.75 -7.40 30.83
N ALA A 87 14.85 -6.68 30.56
CA ALA A 87 14.95 -5.24 30.77
C ALA A 87 13.98 -4.44 29.88
N LEU A 88 13.74 -4.91 28.65
CA LEU A 88 12.76 -4.33 27.73
C LEU A 88 11.34 -4.48 28.29
N ILE A 89 10.97 -5.67 28.74
CA ILE A 89 9.65 -5.93 29.33
C ILE A 89 9.45 -5.09 30.59
N ALA A 90 10.44 -5.04 31.48
CA ALA A 90 10.37 -4.26 32.72
C ALA A 90 10.23 -2.74 32.44
N SER A 91 11.03 -2.21 31.52
CA SER A 91 10.94 -0.79 31.13
C SER A 91 9.65 -0.47 30.38
N PHE A 92 9.14 -1.38 29.56
CA PHE A 92 7.86 -1.24 28.89
C PHE A 92 6.68 -1.22 29.86
N ILE A 93 6.64 -2.14 30.84
CA ILE A 93 5.61 -2.15 31.88
C ILE A 93 5.64 -0.86 32.70
N TYR A 94 6.83 -0.37 33.05
CA TYR A 94 6.99 0.91 33.76
C TYR A 94 6.45 2.09 32.94
N LEU A 95 6.84 2.20 31.66
CA LEU A 95 6.38 3.27 30.78
C LEU A 95 4.87 3.19 30.52
N LEU A 96 4.30 1.98 30.39
CA LEU A 96 2.86 1.79 30.25
C LEU A 96 2.12 2.19 31.54
N GLY A 97 2.65 1.86 32.72
CA GLY A 97 2.09 2.30 34.00
C GLY A 97 2.18 3.80 34.22
N PHE A 98 3.22 4.46 33.71
CA PHE A 98 3.41 5.91 33.86
C PHE A 98 2.60 6.73 32.85
N PHE A 99 2.57 6.34 31.57
CA PHE A 99 1.81 7.05 30.52
C PHE A 99 0.36 6.57 30.38
N GLY A 100 0.07 5.33 30.79
CA GLY A 100 -1.22 4.69 30.57
C GLY A 100 -2.32 5.13 31.53
N ILE A 101 -1.99 5.73 32.68
CA ILE A 101 -3.02 6.17 33.64
C ILE A 101 -3.82 7.36 33.10
N ASP A 102 -3.17 8.33 32.44
CA ASP A 102 -3.86 9.45 31.78
C ASP A 102 -4.60 9.02 30.49
N PHE A 103 -4.05 8.03 29.77
CA PHE A 103 -4.67 7.51 28.54
C PHE A 103 -5.91 6.65 28.81
N VAL A 104 -5.91 5.86 29.90
CA VAL A 104 -7.04 5.02 30.30
C VAL A 104 -8.14 5.86 30.96
N GLN A 105 -7.81 6.89 31.76
CA GLN A 105 -8.83 7.80 32.29
C GLN A 105 -9.57 8.60 31.21
N SER A 106 -8.92 8.98 30.11
CA SER A 106 -9.58 9.71 29.03
C SER A 106 -10.46 8.85 28.11
N LEU A 107 -10.32 7.52 28.16
CA LEU A 107 -11.10 6.57 27.35
C LEU A 107 -12.25 5.91 28.12
N PHE A 108 -12.18 5.83 29.45
CA PHE A 108 -13.15 5.08 30.26
C PHE A 108 -14.03 5.92 31.20
N LEU A 109 -13.80 7.24 31.36
CA LEU A 109 -14.64 8.10 32.22
C LEU A 109 -15.35 9.19 31.41
N GLN A 110 -16.40 8.78 30.71
CA GLN A 110 -17.56 9.64 30.39
C GLN A 110 -18.81 8.96 30.98
N PRO A 111 -19.73 9.67 31.66
CA PRO A 111 -20.68 9.04 32.55
C PRO A 111 -21.86 8.46 31.75
N SER A 112 -22.02 7.14 31.83
CA SER A 112 -23.29 6.47 31.57
C SER A 112 -23.51 5.38 32.62
N ASN A 113 -23.80 5.79 33.85
CA ASN A 113 -24.49 4.93 34.79
C ASN A 113 -25.98 5.04 34.49
N ASP A 114 -26.49 4.07 33.73
CA ASP A 114 -27.73 3.36 34.01
C ASP A 114 -27.91 2.30 32.91
N ILE A 115 -28.38 1.11 33.30
CA ILE A 115 -28.64 -0.09 32.46
C ILE A 115 -27.44 -1.02 32.32
N TRP A 116 -27.03 -1.73 33.39
CA TRP A 116 -26.54 -3.13 33.34
C TRP A 116 -26.60 -3.70 34.76
N ALA A 117 -27.80 -4.09 35.19
CA ALA A 117 -28.02 -4.93 36.36
C ALA A 117 -28.98 -6.05 35.94
N ALA A 118 -28.47 -6.98 35.14
CA ALA A 118 -29.02 -8.31 34.88
C ALA A 118 -28.01 -9.07 34.01
N ASP A 119 -27.81 -10.36 34.33
CA ASP A 119 -27.15 -11.40 33.53
C ASP A 119 -25.69 -11.76 33.85
N ASP A 120 -25.36 -11.93 35.13
CA ASP A 120 -24.15 -12.65 35.60
C ASP A 120 -24.42 -14.11 36.04
N ASP A 121 -25.62 -14.69 35.76
CA ASP A 121 -26.00 -16.03 36.26
C ASP A 121 -26.06 -17.15 35.19
N GLU A 122 -25.76 -16.91 33.90
CA GLU A 122 -25.88 -17.96 32.85
C GLU A 122 -24.57 -18.60 32.35
N GLU A 123 -23.38 -18.09 32.70
CA GLU A 123 -22.13 -18.60 32.09
C GLU A 123 -21.55 -19.86 32.78
N GLU A 124 -22.02 -20.22 33.98
CA GLU A 124 -21.44 -21.36 34.75
C GLU A 124 -22.06 -22.73 34.41
N ASN A 125 -23.14 -22.79 33.61
CA ASN A 125 -23.87 -24.04 33.32
C ASN A 125 -23.55 -24.71 31.96
N ILE A 126 -22.71 -24.12 31.10
CA ILE A 126 -22.45 -24.65 29.75
C ILE A 126 -21.17 -25.51 29.66
N LEU A 127 -20.30 -25.50 30.67
CA LEU A 127 -19.02 -26.24 30.64
C LEU A 127 -19.08 -27.70 31.14
N LYS A 128 -20.25 -28.29 31.38
CA LYS A 128 -20.38 -29.66 31.95
C LYS A 128 -21.16 -30.70 31.14
N GLN A 129 -21.46 -30.47 29.85
CA GLN A 129 -22.27 -31.43 29.06
C GLN A 129 -21.64 -32.02 27.80
N ASP A 130 -20.32 -32.03 27.64
CA ASP A 130 -19.69 -32.62 26.42
C ASP A 130 -18.81 -33.85 26.69
N ALA A 131 -19.32 -34.78 27.50
CA ALA A 131 -18.69 -36.08 27.69
C ALA A 131 -19.73 -37.22 27.59
N ARG A 132 -20.16 -37.57 26.38
CA ARG A 132 -20.74 -38.91 26.11
C ARG A 132 -20.27 -39.52 24.79
N LYS A 133 -19.99 -40.82 24.89
CA LYS A 133 -19.41 -41.76 23.93
C LYS A 133 -20.49 -42.49 23.09
N PHE A 134 -20.30 -42.52 21.75
CA PHE A 134 -20.74 -43.53 20.75
C PHE A 134 -22.25 -43.83 20.51
N PRO A 135 -22.67 -44.58 19.45
CA PRO A 135 -22.23 -44.66 18.03
C PRO A 135 -23.38 -44.68 16.96
N CYS A 136 -23.03 -44.52 15.67
CA CYS A 136 -23.78 -44.91 14.44
C CYS A 136 -25.13 -44.19 14.16
N GLY A 137 -25.61 -43.94 12.94
CA GLY A 137 -25.19 -44.22 11.56
C GLY A 137 -26.40 -43.98 10.62
N GLN A 138 -26.18 -43.64 9.35
CA GLN A 138 -26.88 -44.21 8.19
C GLN A 138 -26.45 -43.52 6.89
N ALA A 139 -26.03 -44.37 5.96
CA ALA A 139 -25.74 -44.07 4.57
C ALA A 139 -27.03 -44.05 3.74
N LEU A 140 -27.04 -43.30 2.64
CA LEU A 140 -27.76 -43.66 1.42
C LEU A 140 -26.87 -43.39 0.20
N ASP A 141 -26.38 -44.51 -0.32
CA ASP A 141 -26.00 -44.88 -1.69
C ASP A 141 -26.04 -43.83 -2.80
N TYR A 142 -24.88 -43.58 -3.42
CA TYR A 142 -24.77 -43.55 -4.88
C TYR A 142 -23.46 -44.21 -5.32
N SER A 143 -23.61 -45.17 -6.22
CA SER A 143 -22.59 -46.11 -6.70
C SER A 143 -21.49 -45.45 -7.55
N ILE A 144 -20.25 -45.58 -7.10
CA ILE A 144 -19.02 -45.24 -7.84
C ILE A 144 -18.59 -46.47 -8.69
N PRO A 145 -18.25 -46.32 -9.98
CA PRO A 145 -17.64 -47.41 -10.74
C PRO A 145 -16.24 -47.75 -10.20
N LYS A 146 -15.95 -49.03 -9.99
CA LYS A 146 -14.67 -49.55 -9.51
C LYS A 146 -13.50 -49.07 -10.38
N MET A 147 -12.59 -48.27 -9.82
CA MET A 147 -11.22 -48.13 -10.34
C MET A 147 -10.27 -49.05 -9.55
N ALA A 148 -9.38 -49.72 -10.29
CA ALA A 148 -8.35 -50.62 -9.79
C ALA A 148 -7.40 -49.92 -8.79
N PRO A 149 -6.72 -50.66 -7.88
CA PRO A 149 -5.90 -50.05 -6.84
C PRO A 149 -4.69 -49.33 -7.46
N ILE A 150 -4.63 -48.01 -7.28
CA ILE A 150 -3.44 -47.21 -7.57
C ILE A 150 -2.43 -47.46 -6.46
N ALA A 151 -1.30 -48.04 -6.85
CA ALA A 151 -0.16 -48.26 -5.96
C ALA A 151 0.36 -46.94 -5.38
N SER A 152 0.80 -46.99 -4.12
CA SER A 152 1.50 -45.91 -3.41
C SER A 152 2.64 -45.33 -4.27
N PRO A 153 2.79 -43.99 -4.37
CA PRO A 153 3.85 -43.40 -5.18
C PRO A 153 5.21 -43.74 -4.56
N LYS A 154 5.99 -44.55 -5.27
CA LYS A 154 7.42 -44.72 -5.00
C LYS A 154 8.10 -43.38 -5.30
N PHE A 155 9.01 -42.96 -4.42
CA PHE A 155 9.88 -41.83 -4.61
C PHE A 155 10.75 -42.09 -5.86
N VAL A 156 10.36 -41.50 -7.00
CA VAL A 156 11.17 -41.55 -8.22
C VAL A 156 12.23 -40.47 -8.07
N GLN A 157 13.46 -40.92 -7.86
CA GLN A 157 14.66 -40.12 -8.02
C GLN A 157 14.61 -39.51 -9.43
N LYS A 158 14.45 -38.18 -9.53
CA LYS A 158 14.46 -37.48 -10.81
C LYS A 158 15.84 -37.67 -11.45
N VAL A 159 15.92 -38.63 -12.36
CA VAL A 159 16.90 -38.62 -13.44
C VAL A 159 16.60 -37.35 -14.24
N PHE A 160 17.56 -36.43 -14.27
CA PHE A 160 17.54 -35.34 -15.24
C PHE A 160 17.68 -35.99 -16.62
N ASP A 161 16.57 -36.10 -17.34
CA ASP A 161 16.64 -36.31 -18.79
C ASP A 161 17.19 -35.02 -19.40
N ASP A 162 18.44 -35.08 -19.87
CA ASP A 162 19.05 -34.11 -20.77
C ASP A 162 18.22 -34.01 -22.05
N LYS A 163 17.17 -33.19 -22.04
CA LYS A 163 16.60 -32.66 -23.28
C LYS A 163 17.60 -31.67 -23.85
N PRO A 164 17.93 -31.75 -25.16
CA PRO A 164 18.85 -30.80 -25.77
C PRO A 164 18.25 -29.41 -25.59
N ALA A 165 19.03 -28.50 -25.01
CA ALA A 165 18.74 -27.08 -25.04
C ALA A 165 18.34 -26.72 -26.47
N ILE A 166 17.24 -25.99 -26.64
CA ILE A 166 16.90 -25.38 -27.93
C ILE A 166 18.05 -24.42 -28.22
N GLN A 167 19.06 -24.90 -28.95
CA GLN A 167 20.20 -24.11 -29.34
C GLN A 167 19.68 -23.09 -30.33
N THR A 168 19.70 -21.82 -29.94
CA THR A 168 19.60 -20.72 -30.89
C THR A 168 20.63 -20.97 -31.99
N PRO A 169 20.26 -20.83 -33.27
CA PRO A 169 21.21 -21.03 -34.35
C PRO A 169 22.44 -20.14 -34.12
N PRO A 170 23.65 -20.65 -34.37
CA PRO A 170 24.86 -19.88 -34.14
C PRO A 170 24.81 -18.56 -34.92
N PRO A 171 25.33 -17.46 -34.36
CA PRO A 171 25.34 -16.17 -35.02
C PRO A 171 26.00 -16.27 -36.39
N THR A 172 25.43 -15.57 -37.37
CA THR A 172 26.02 -15.48 -38.71
C THR A 172 27.34 -14.69 -38.67
N ALA A 173 28.15 -14.77 -39.73
CA ALA A 173 29.39 -14.00 -39.80
C ALA A 173 29.17 -12.48 -39.68
N GLU A 174 28.06 -11.97 -40.23
CA GLU A 174 27.63 -10.58 -40.07
C GLU A 174 27.28 -10.27 -38.61
N ASP A 175 26.54 -11.17 -37.94
CA ASP A 175 26.19 -11.01 -36.53
C ASP A 175 27.43 -10.97 -35.65
N GLU A 176 28.46 -11.76 -35.96
CA GLU A 176 29.73 -11.74 -35.24
C GLU A 176 30.44 -10.39 -35.30
N GLU A 177 30.44 -9.73 -36.46
CA GLU A 177 31.00 -8.39 -36.61
C GLU A 177 30.19 -7.35 -35.82
N ILE A 178 28.86 -7.44 -35.89
CA ILE A 178 27.96 -6.54 -35.15
C ILE A 178 28.13 -6.75 -33.64
N ILE A 179 28.20 -8.00 -33.17
CA ILE A 179 28.43 -8.33 -31.76
C ILE A 179 29.75 -7.73 -31.29
N LYS A 180 30.85 -7.90 -32.04
CA LYS A 180 32.15 -7.29 -31.71
C LYS A 180 32.06 -5.77 -31.66
N ALA A 181 31.36 -5.15 -32.60
CA ALA A 181 31.16 -3.69 -32.62
C ALA A 181 30.31 -3.18 -31.45
N VAL A 182 29.31 -3.95 -30.99
CA VAL A 182 28.52 -3.64 -29.80
C VAL A 182 29.37 -3.80 -28.54
N VAL A 183 30.15 -4.89 -28.42
CA VAL A 183 31.07 -5.13 -27.30
C VAL A 183 32.14 -4.04 -27.20
N ALA A 184 32.67 -3.59 -28.34
CA ALA A 184 33.64 -2.49 -28.41
C ALA A 184 33.03 -1.10 -28.15
N GLY A 185 31.70 -0.99 -28.08
CA GLY A 185 30.99 0.28 -27.89
C GLY A 185 30.85 1.15 -29.15
N THR A 186 31.31 0.66 -30.31
CA THR A 186 31.19 1.36 -31.60
C THR A 186 29.74 1.42 -32.08
N ILE A 187 28.93 0.40 -31.79
CA ILE A 187 27.49 0.38 -32.05
C ILE A 187 26.72 0.39 -30.74
N ALA A 188 25.85 1.40 -30.59
CA ALA A 188 24.96 1.48 -29.43
C ALA A 188 23.88 0.39 -29.47
N SER A 189 23.76 -0.39 -28.39
CA SER A 189 22.85 -1.54 -28.29
C SER A 189 21.36 -1.19 -28.47
N TYR A 190 20.92 0.00 -28.03
CA TYR A 190 19.54 0.45 -28.19
C TYR A 190 19.15 0.76 -29.65
N SER A 191 20.13 0.85 -30.57
CA SER A 191 19.88 1.17 -31.98
C SER A 191 19.74 -0.07 -32.87
N LEU A 192 19.92 -1.27 -32.32
CA LEU A 192 19.99 -2.52 -33.09
C LEU A 192 18.70 -2.80 -33.86
N GLU A 193 17.53 -2.59 -33.24
CA GLU A 193 16.23 -2.78 -33.89
C GLU A 193 16.10 -1.91 -35.14
N SER A 194 16.49 -0.63 -35.05
CA SER A 194 16.44 0.30 -36.18
C SER A 194 17.46 0.00 -37.28
N LYS A 195 18.62 -0.56 -36.93
CA LYS A 195 19.71 -0.83 -37.89
C LYS A 195 19.54 -2.17 -38.60
N LEU A 196 19.08 -3.19 -37.89
CA LEU A 196 18.95 -4.54 -38.41
C LEU A 196 17.59 -4.78 -39.07
N GLY A 197 16.57 -3.99 -38.73
CA GLY A 197 15.22 -4.16 -39.25
C GLY A 197 14.51 -5.42 -38.77
N ASP A 198 15.16 -6.21 -37.90
CA ASP A 198 14.64 -7.45 -37.31
C ASP A 198 14.85 -7.37 -35.78
N CYS A 199 13.73 -7.25 -35.06
CA CYS A 199 13.73 -7.10 -33.61
C CYS A 199 14.21 -8.36 -32.87
N LYS A 200 13.93 -9.55 -33.44
CA LYS A 200 14.36 -10.82 -32.86
C LYS A 200 15.87 -11.00 -33.04
N ARG A 201 16.39 -10.71 -34.24
CA ARG A 201 17.84 -10.69 -34.51
C ARG A 201 18.55 -9.67 -33.62
N ALA A 202 17.97 -8.48 -33.44
CA ALA A 202 18.49 -7.46 -32.54
C ALA A 202 18.59 -7.95 -31.09
N ALA A 203 17.54 -8.62 -30.58
CA ALA A 203 17.56 -9.22 -29.25
C ALA A 203 18.62 -10.33 -29.10
N SER A 204 18.78 -11.17 -30.14
CA SER A 204 19.81 -12.22 -30.19
C SER A 204 21.22 -11.65 -30.13
N VAL A 205 21.53 -10.69 -31.01
CA VAL A 205 22.83 -9.99 -31.06
C VAL A 205 23.14 -9.31 -29.73
N ARG A 206 22.15 -8.64 -29.14
CA ARG A 206 22.28 -7.98 -27.83
C ARG A 206 22.59 -8.97 -26.72
N ARG A 207 21.84 -10.08 -26.68
CA ARG A 207 22.04 -11.15 -25.71
C ARG A 207 23.47 -11.71 -25.81
N GLU A 208 23.94 -12.02 -27.01
CA GLU A 208 25.30 -12.52 -27.23
C GLU A 208 26.38 -11.50 -26.84
N ALA A 209 26.22 -10.23 -27.21
CA ALA A 209 27.12 -9.18 -26.77
C ALA A 209 27.18 -9.08 -25.24
N LEU A 210 26.04 -9.18 -24.56
CA LEU A 210 25.96 -9.13 -23.11
C LEU A 210 26.60 -10.36 -22.44
N GLN A 211 26.50 -11.55 -23.03
CA GLN A 211 27.24 -12.75 -22.57
C GLN A 211 28.75 -12.52 -22.60
N ARG A 212 29.26 -11.95 -23.70
CA ARG A 212 30.70 -11.67 -23.85
C ARG A 212 31.21 -10.61 -22.88
N VAL A 213 30.42 -9.55 -22.65
CA VAL A 213 30.78 -8.47 -21.72
C VAL A 213 30.77 -8.97 -20.27
N THR A 214 29.76 -9.76 -19.89
CA THR A 214 29.57 -10.17 -18.49
C THR A 214 30.26 -11.49 -18.12
N GLY A 215 30.61 -12.31 -19.11
CA GLY A 215 31.08 -13.68 -18.91
C GLY A 215 30.01 -14.63 -18.34
N LYS A 216 28.74 -14.22 -18.32
CA LYS A 216 27.62 -14.99 -17.76
C LYS A 216 26.73 -15.55 -18.87
N SER A 217 26.28 -16.78 -18.71
CA SER A 217 25.33 -17.44 -19.60
C SER A 217 23.89 -16.94 -19.37
N PHE A 218 23.11 -16.82 -20.45
CA PHE A 218 21.65 -16.64 -20.40
C PHE A 218 20.87 -17.96 -20.56
N GLU A 219 21.52 -19.09 -20.32
CA GLU A 219 20.83 -20.39 -20.27
C GLU A 219 19.61 -20.32 -19.33
N GLY A 220 18.48 -20.86 -19.79
CA GLY A 220 17.20 -20.78 -19.06
C GLY A 220 16.38 -19.53 -19.32
N LEU A 221 16.91 -18.49 -19.99
CA LEU A 221 16.12 -17.37 -20.51
C LEU A 221 15.72 -17.66 -21.96
N PRO A 222 14.44 -17.87 -22.29
CA PRO A 222 13.99 -18.08 -23.67
C PRO A 222 14.20 -16.85 -24.56
N LEU A 223 14.43 -17.12 -25.85
CA LEU A 223 14.50 -16.11 -26.91
C LEU A 223 13.46 -16.39 -28.02
N GLU A 224 13.22 -17.66 -28.32
CA GLU A 224 12.32 -18.13 -29.38
C GLU A 224 10.84 -18.07 -28.97
N GLY A 225 9.92 -17.96 -29.95
CA GLY A 225 8.47 -18.04 -29.68
C GLY A 225 7.84 -16.77 -29.09
N PHE A 226 8.53 -15.63 -29.18
CA PHE A 226 8.02 -14.33 -28.75
C PHE A 226 8.02 -13.32 -29.90
N ASP A 227 6.95 -12.54 -30.01
CA ASP A 227 6.81 -11.47 -31.01
C ASP A 227 7.48 -10.18 -30.51
N TYR A 228 8.75 -10.00 -30.87
CA TYR A 228 9.54 -8.82 -30.48
C TYR A 228 9.10 -7.53 -31.18
N GLU A 229 8.40 -7.61 -32.31
CA GLU A 229 7.90 -6.41 -33.01
C GLU A 229 6.76 -5.77 -32.20
N SER A 230 5.91 -6.58 -31.56
CA SER A 230 4.79 -6.10 -30.75
C SER A 230 5.18 -5.23 -29.55
N ILE A 231 6.40 -5.38 -29.01
CA ILE A 231 6.87 -4.63 -27.85
C ILE A 231 7.65 -3.36 -28.20
N LEU A 232 8.10 -3.23 -29.46
CA LEU A 232 8.99 -2.16 -29.89
C LEU A 232 8.34 -0.79 -29.71
N GLY A 233 8.99 0.09 -28.94
CA GLY A 233 8.54 1.46 -28.70
C GLY A 233 7.27 1.58 -27.84
N GLN A 234 6.82 0.47 -27.24
CA GLN A 234 5.57 0.43 -26.47
C GLN A 234 5.76 -0.15 -25.06
N CYS A 235 6.44 -1.29 -24.94
CA CYS A 235 6.41 -2.10 -23.73
C CYS A 235 7.77 -2.26 -23.04
N CYS A 236 8.84 -2.48 -23.80
CA CYS A 236 10.18 -2.74 -23.26
C CYS A 236 11.25 -2.32 -24.25
N GLU A 237 12.29 -1.67 -23.76
CA GLU A 237 13.48 -1.32 -24.51
C GLU A 237 14.59 -2.38 -24.33
N MET A 238 15.44 -2.54 -25.35
CA MET A 238 16.62 -3.41 -25.30
C MET A 238 16.34 -4.87 -24.83
N PRO A 239 15.35 -5.59 -25.40
CA PRO A 239 15.05 -6.95 -25.00
C PRO A 239 16.22 -7.91 -25.24
N VAL A 240 16.41 -8.88 -24.34
CA VAL A 240 17.40 -9.97 -24.44
C VAL A 240 16.76 -11.38 -24.33
N GLY A 241 15.43 -11.41 -24.30
CA GLY A 241 14.60 -12.58 -24.03
C GLY A 241 13.36 -12.18 -23.25
N TYR A 242 12.66 -13.17 -22.70
CA TYR A 242 11.47 -12.97 -21.90
C TYR A 242 11.39 -14.00 -20.77
N ILE A 243 10.63 -13.70 -19.71
CA ILE A 243 10.43 -14.61 -18.58
C ILE A 243 9.08 -15.31 -18.74
N THR A 244 9.06 -16.63 -18.56
CA THR A 244 7.82 -17.41 -18.47
C THR A 244 7.36 -17.46 -17.01
N ILE A 245 6.09 -17.13 -16.77
CA ILE A 245 5.47 -17.19 -15.44
C ILE A 245 4.33 -18.23 -15.51
N PRO A 246 4.28 -19.23 -14.61
CA PRO A 246 3.16 -20.17 -14.56
C PRO A 246 1.82 -19.44 -14.41
N VAL A 247 0.83 -19.84 -15.21
CA VAL A 247 -0.52 -19.29 -15.16
C VAL A 247 -1.49 -20.38 -14.74
N GLY A 248 -2.18 -20.16 -13.61
CA GLY A 248 -3.28 -20.99 -13.14
C GLY A 248 -4.63 -20.30 -13.33
N ILE A 249 -5.72 -21.07 -13.24
CA ILE A 249 -7.09 -20.55 -13.25
C ILE A 249 -7.71 -20.82 -11.87
N ALA A 250 -8.30 -19.79 -11.27
CA ALA A 250 -9.15 -19.90 -10.09
C ALA A 250 -10.62 -19.62 -10.48
N GLY A 251 -11.55 -20.49 -10.10
CA GLY A 251 -12.97 -20.30 -10.36
C GLY A 251 -13.78 -21.61 -10.46
N PRO A 252 -15.08 -21.50 -10.82
CA PRO A 252 -15.78 -20.26 -11.18
C PRO A 252 -15.91 -19.32 -9.97
N PHE A 253 -15.84 -18.01 -10.21
CA PHE A 253 -16.11 -16.97 -9.23
C PHE A 253 -17.42 -16.27 -9.60
N MET A 254 -18.47 -16.48 -8.82
CA MET A 254 -19.78 -15.88 -9.03
C MET A 254 -19.80 -14.47 -8.43
N LEU A 255 -19.84 -13.46 -9.29
CA LEU A 255 -19.85 -12.04 -8.93
C LEU A 255 -20.95 -11.32 -9.72
N ASP A 256 -21.83 -10.60 -9.03
CA ASP A 256 -22.90 -9.80 -9.65
C ASP A 256 -23.77 -10.62 -10.62
N GLY A 257 -24.06 -11.87 -10.26
CA GLY A 257 -24.85 -12.82 -11.05
C GLY A 257 -24.13 -13.38 -12.29
N ARG A 258 -22.80 -13.21 -12.39
CA ARG A 258 -21.98 -13.71 -13.50
C ARG A 258 -20.85 -14.59 -12.99
N GLU A 259 -20.52 -15.64 -13.75
CA GLU A 259 -19.40 -16.51 -13.44
C GLU A 259 -18.12 -16.06 -14.17
N PHE A 260 -17.02 -16.01 -13.43
CA PHE A 260 -15.70 -15.65 -13.95
C PHE A 260 -14.68 -16.76 -13.70
N SER A 261 -13.84 -17.03 -14.70
CA SER A 261 -12.61 -17.81 -14.55
C SER A 261 -11.45 -16.83 -14.45
N VAL A 262 -10.79 -16.76 -13.29
CA VAL A 262 -9.76 -15.75 -13.00
C VAL A 262 -8.36 -16.29 -13.33
N PRO A 263 -7.68 -15.78 -14.38
CA PRO A 263 -6.30 -16.15 -14.67
C PRO A 263 -5.36 -15.49 -13.66
N MET A 264 -4.43 -16.27 -13.10
CA MET A 264 -3.44 -15.83 -12.12
C MET A 264 -2.04 -16.27 -12.54
N ALA A 265 -1.17 -15.31 -12.85
CA ALA A 265 0.25 -15.57 -13.12
C ALA A 265 1.05 -15.44 -11.80
N THR A 266 1.62 -16.54 -11.31
CA THR A 266 2.37 -16.55 -10.05
C THR A 266 3.37 -17.70 -9.98
N THR A 267 4.43 -17.52 -9.19
CA THR A 267 5.36 -18.57 -8.78
C THR A 267 5.15 -19.00 -7.33
N GLU A 268 4.23 -18.36 -6.60
CA GLU A 268 3.92 -18.66 -5.21
C GLU A 268 3.09 -19.94 -5.10
N GLY A 269 3.61 -20.92 -4.37
CA GLY A 269 2.91 -22.17 -4.09
C GLY A 269 1.61 -21.93 -3.31
N CYS A 270 0.62 -22.79 -3.54
CA CYS A 270 -0.70 -22.76 -2.88
C CYS A 270 -1.57 -21.52 -3.15
N LEU A 271 -1.05 -20.42 -3.74
CA LEU A 271 -1.83 -19.19 -3.97
C LEU A 271 -3.08 -19.46 -4.82
N VAL A 272 -2.91 -20.05 -6.02
CA VAL A 272 -4.04 -20.35 -6.92
C VAL A 272 -5.04 -21.32 -6.28
N ALA A 273 -4.54 -22.36 -5.61
CA ALA A 273 -5.39 -23.35 -4.94
C ALA A 273 -6.20 -22.73 -3.78
N SER A 274 -5.57 -21.85 -3.00
CA SER A 274 -6.22 -21.11 -1.92
C SER A 274 -7.30 -20.17 -2.45
N THR A 275 -6.98 -19.36 -3.47
CA THR A 275 -7.96 -18.50 -4.15
C THR A 275 -9.14 -19.31 -4.70
N ASN A 276 -8.86 -20.45 -5.34
CA ASN A 276 -9.89 -21.33 -5.88
C ASN A 276 -10.81 -21.91 -4.78
N ARG A 277 -10.26 -22.25 -3.61
CA ARG A 277 -11.06 -22.66 -2.44
C ARG A 277 -11.96 -21.51 -1.97
N GLY A 278 -11.46 -20.28 -1.94
CA GLY A 278 -12.24 -19.08 -1.64
C GLY A 278 -13.41 -18.88 -2.63
N CYS A 279 -13.14 -18.96 -3.93
CA CYS A 279 -14.18 -18.90 -4.97
C CYS A 279 -15.25 -19.99 -4.75
N LYS A 280 -14.85 -21.23 -4.44
CA LYS A 280 -15.79 -22.32 -4.16
C LYS A 280 -16.71 -21.99 -2.98
N ALA A 281 -16.17 -21.49 -1.87
CA ALA A 281 -16.98 -21.14 -0.70
C ALA A 281 -17.99 -20.03 -1.00
N ILE A 282 -17.56 -19.00 -1.73
CA ILE A 282 -18.41 -17.89 -2.17
C ILE A 282 -19.53 -18.40 -3.09
N ASN A 283 -19.20 -19.22 -4.10
CA ASN A 283 -20.17 -19.75 -5.04
C ASN A 283 -21.24 -20.64 -4.38
N LEU A 284 -20.83 -21.53 -3.47
CA LEU A 284 -21.76 -22.38 -2.72
C LEU A 284 -22.69 -21.56 -1.80
N SER A 285 -22.25 -20.36 -1.44
CA SER A 285 -23.00 -19.44 -0.59
C SER A 285 -23.86 -18.42 -1.36
N GLY A 286 -23.92 -18.52 -2.69
CA GLY A 286 -24.79 -17.67 -3.53
C GLY A 286 -24.06 -16.57 -4.32
N GLY A 287 -22.72 -16.50 -4.22
CA GLY A 287 -21.90 -15.53 -4.93
C GLY A 287 -21.60 -14.27 -4.11
N ALA A 288 -20.85 -13.36 -4.73
CA ALA A 288 -20.50 -12.06 -4.19
C ALA A 288 -21.22 -10.94 -4.97
N THR A 289 -21.33 -9.78 -4.32
CA THR A 289 -21.81 -8.54 -4.95
C THR A 289 -20.71 -7.48 -4.88
N SER A 290 -20.55 -6.66 -5.92
CA SER A 290 -19.60 -5.55 -5.94
C SER A 290 -20.19 -4.23 -6.41
N VAL A 291 -19.59 -3.13 -5.95
CA VAL A 291 -19.96 -1.78 -6.33
C VAL A 291 -18.71 -0.96 -6.60
N LEU A 292 -18.68 -0.29 -7.76
CA LEU A 292 -17.68 0.71 -8.10
C LEU A 292 -18.08 2.07 -7.49
N LEU A 293 -17.33 2.51 -6.49
CA LEU A 293 -17.61 3.75 -5.75
C LEU A 293 -17.00 4.99 -6.40
N LYS A 294 -15.83 4.83 -7.03
CA LYS A 294 -15.11 5.92 -7.69
C LYS A 294 -14.25 5.41 -8.83
N ASP A 295 -14.18 6.19 -9.91
CA ASP A 295 -13.28 5.96 -11.04
C ASP A 295 -12.58 7.27 -11.42
N GLY A 296 -11.29 7.36 -11.12
CA GLY A 296 -10.50 8.53 -11.46
C GLY A 296 -9.00 8.28 -11.29
N MET A 297 -8.26 8.36 -12.40
CA MET A 297 -6.79 8.34 -12.36
C MET A 297 -6.26 9.70 -11.95
N THR A 298 -5.10 9.71 -11.27
CA THR A 298 -4.53 10.94 -10.72
C THR A 298 -3.13 11.23 -11.21
N ARG A 299 -2.86 12.52 -11.41
CA ARG A 299 -1.52 13.09 -11.59
C ARG A 299 -1.41 14.35 -10.74
N ALA A 300 -0.26 14.55 -10.13
CA ALA A 300 -0.03 15.71 -9.29
C ALA A 300 1.29 16.39 -9.67
N PRO A 301 1.28 17.50 -10.42
CA PRO A 301 2.45 18.34 -10.58
C PRO A 301 2.78 19.07 -9.26
N VAL A 302 4.01 19.54 -9.19
CA VAL A 302 4.47 20.52 -8.21
C VAL A 302 5.02 21.72 -8.95
N VAL A 303 4.54 22.89 -8.55
CA VAL A 303 5.02 24.18 -9.03
C VAL A 303 5.52 25.01 -7.86
N ARG A 304 6.40 25.97 -8.15
CA ARG A 304 7.03 26.82 -7.15
C ARG A 304 6.92 28.28 -7.55
N PHE A 305 6.71 29.13 -6.54
CA PHE A 305 6.66 30.58 -6.68
C PHE A 305 7.75 31.26 -5.85
N ASN A 306 7.87 32.58 -6.00
CA ASN A 306 8.76 33.42 -5.19
C ASN A 306 8.27 33.58 -3.75
N SER A 307 6.95 33.50 -3.52
CA SER A 307 6.33 33.63 -2.19
C SER A 307 5.22 32.58 -1.99
N ALA A 308 4.90 32.31 -0.73
CA ALA A 308 3.76 31.45 -0.37
C ALA A 308 2.41 32.08 -0.74
N GLU A 309 2.33 33.41 -0.74
CA GLU A 309 1.15 34.18 -1.18
C GLU A 309 0.79 33.86 -2.63
N ARG A 310 1.76 33.96 -3.55
CA ARG A 310 1.53 33.62 -4.97
C ARG A 310 1.16 32.16 -5.18
N ALA A 311 1.74 31.24 -4.41
CA ALA A 311 1.34 29.83 -4.44
C ALA A 311 -0.12 29.63 -3.95
N ALA A 312 -0.55 30.40 -2.95
CA ALA A 312 -1.92 30.39 -2.45
C ALA A 312 -2.91 31.00 -3.46
N GLU A 313 -2.53 32.07 -4.15
CA GLU A 313 -3.33 32.65 -5.23
C GLU A 313 -3.61 31.64 -6.34
N LEU A 314 -2.60 30.89 -6.80
CA LEU A 314 -2.83 29.82 -7.78
C LEU A 314 -3.69 28.69 -7.20
N LYS A 315 -3.54 28.33 -5.91
CA LYS A 315 -4.44 27.37 -5.26
C LYS A 315 -5.90 27.82 -5.36
N PHE A 316 -6.18 29.07 -4.98
CA PHE A 316 -7.54 29.60 -5.03
C PHE A 316 -8.05 29.68 -6.46
N PHE A 317 -7.22 30.08 -7.42
CA PHE A 317 -7.58 30.07 -8.83
C PHE A 317 -8.00 28.67 -9.32
N MET A 318 -7.22 27.63 -8.98
CA MET A 318 -7.45 26.25 -9.41
C MET A 318 -8.67 25.60 -8.75
N GLU A 319 -9.04 26.03 -7.55
CA GLU A 319 -10.18 25.49 -6.78
C GLU A 319 -11.44 26.34 -6.91
N ASP A 320 -11.38 27.49 -7.58
CA ASP A 320 -12.53 28.34 -7.86
C ASP A 320 -13.48 27.67 -8.88
N PRO A 321 -14.75 27.41 -8.51
CA PRO A 321 -15.75 26.86 -9.43
C PRO A 321 -15.92 27.67 -10.72
N ALA A 322 -15.69 28.98 -10.69
CA ALA A 322 -15.80 29.84 -11.88
C ALA A 322 -14.73 29.51 -12.94
N ASN A 323 -13.55 29.04 -12.52
CA ASN A 323 -12.44 28.71 -13.43
C ASN A 323 -12.44 27.25 -13.88
N TYR A 324 -13.18 26.38 -13.18
CA TYR A 324 -13.18 24.95 -13.41
C TYR A 324 -13.50 24.58 -14.87
N GLU A 325 -14.49 25.21 -15.49
CA GLU A 325 -14.90 24.88 -16.87
C GLU A 325 -13.78 25.18 -17.87
N THR A 326 -13.09 26.31 -17.71
CA THR A 326 -11.93 26.68 -18.54
C THR A 326 -10.80 25.68 -18.35
N ILE A 327 -10.42 25.36 -17.11
CA ILE A 327 -9.36 24.40 -16.80
C ILE A 327 -9.70 23.01 -17.36
N SER A 328 -10.94 22.57 -17.16
CA SER A 328 -11.48 21.31 -17.70
C SER A 328 -11.39 21.28 -19.22
N MET A 329 -11.81 22.35 -19.90
CA MET A 329 -11.72 22.45 -21.35
C MET A 329 -10.27 22.33 -21.84
N ILE A 330 -9.32 23.03 -21.20
CA ILE A 330 -7.89 22.95 -21.54
C ILE A 330 -7.34 21.55 -21.32
N PHE A 331 -7.63 20.92 -20.18
CA PHE A 331 -7.22 19.56 -19.88
C PHE A 331 -7.75 18.56 -20.91
N ASN A 332 -9.06 18.65 -21.22
CA ASN A 332 -9.78 17.71 -22.07
C ASN A 332 -9.37 17.80 -23.55
N LYS A 333 -8.74 18.89 -24.02
CA LYS A 333 -8.19 19.02 -25.38
C LYS A 333 -7.19 17.92 -25.74
N SER A 334 -6.52 17.35 -24.74
CA SER A 334 -5.49 16.32 -24.93
C SER A 334 -6.04 14.94 -25.33
N SER A 335 -7.34 14.66 -25.09
CA SER A 335 -7.92 13.33 -25.24
C SER A 335 -9.45 13.32 -25.39
N ARG A 336 -9.95 12.44 -26.26
CA ARG A 336 -11.39 12.18 -26.37
C ARG A 336 -11.99 11.48 -25.15
N PHE A 337 -11.19 10.78 -24.35
CA PHE A 337 -11.63 10.02 -23.17
C PHE A 337 -11.31 10.72 -21.86
N GLY A 338 -10.22 11.50 -21.82
CA GLY A 338 -9.78 12.20 -20.62
C GLY A 338 -10.77 13.27 -20.23
N ARG A 339 -11.44 13.11 -19.08
CA ARG A 339 -12.31 14.16 -18.54
C ARG A 339 -11.86 14.53 -17.14
N LEU A 340 -11.48 15.80 -16.97
CA LEU A 340 -11.19 16.34 -15.64
C LEU A 340 -12.44 16.19 -14.76
N GLN A 341 -12.24 15.71 -13.53
CA GLN A 341 -13.29 15.55 -12.53
C GLN A 341 -13.09 16.52 -11.37
N THR A 342 -11.88 16.59 -10.82
CA THR A 342 -11.55 17.47 -9.70
C THR A 342 -10.07 17.81 -9.72
N VAL A 343 -9.71 18.95 -9.11
CA VAL A 343 -8.33 19.31 -8.77
C VAL A 343 -8.29 19.61 -7.29
N LYS A 344 -7.43 18.91 -6.54
CA LYS A 344 -7.21 19.15 -5.11
C LYS A 344 -5.82 19.71 -4.87
N CYS A 345 -5.73 20.91 -4.33
CA CYS A 345 -4.46 21.62 -4.16
C CYS A 345 -3.96 21.59 -2.71
N ALA A 346 -2.67 21.32 -2.51
CA ALA A 346 -2.00 21.42 -1.22
C ALA A 346 -0.78 22.34 -1.34
N VAL A 347 -0.69 23.33 -0.44
CA VAL A 347 0.42 24.28 -0.38
C VAL A 347 1.43 23.82 0.68
N ALA A 348 2.72 23.88 0.35
CA ALA A 348 3.80 23.70 1.31
C ALA A 348 4.84 24.83 1.12
N GLY A 349 4.71 25.88 1.93
CA GLY A 349 5.49 27.10 1.78
C GLY A 349 5.23 27.73 0.41
N LYS A 350 6.29 27.89 -0.39
CA LYS A 350 6.22 28.44 -1.76
C LYS A 350 5.96 27.42 -2.86
N ASN A 351 5.73 26.14 -2.50
CA ASN A 351 5.39 25.08 -3.45
C ASN A 351 3.89 24.79 -3.41
N LEU A 352 3.31 24.53 -4.58
CA LEU A 352 1.93 24.11 -4.75
C LEU A 352 1.88 22.74 -5.41
N TYR A 353 1.16 21.81 -4.79
CA TYR A 353 0.91 20.45 -5.27
C TYR A 353 -0.53 20.37 -5.74
N MET A 354 -0.77 20.16 -7.03
CA MET A 354 -2.11 20.17 -7.61
C MET A 354 -2.50 18.76 -8.02
N ARG A 355 -3.36 18.06 -7.28
CA ARG A 355 -3.76 16.69 -7.59
C ARG A 355 -4.97 16.68 -8.52
N PHE A 356 -4.72 16.50 -9.81
CA PHE A 356 -5.74 16.32 -10.83
C PHE A 356 -6.31 14.91 -10.73
N CYS A 357 -7.64 14.79 -10.76
CA CYS A 357 -8.39 13.55 -10.86
C CYS A 357 -9.22 13.60 -12.13
N CYS A 358 -9.13 12.56 -12.95
CA CYS A 358 -9.83 12.51 -14.23
C CYS A 358 -10.26 11.09 -14.59
N SER A 359 -11.36 10.98 -15.34
CA SER A 359 -11.74 9.71 -15.97
C SER A 359 -10.88 9.46 -17.22
N THR A 360 -10.65 8.19 -17.54
CA THR A 360 -9.71 7.78 -18.59
C THR A 360 -10.29 6.72 -19.53
N GLY A 361 -11.61 6.51 -19.50
CA GLY A 361 -12.27 5.39 -20.16
C GLY A 361 -11.73 4.05 -19.64
N ASP A 362 -11.50 3.10 -20.53
CA ASP A 362 -10.99 1.77 -20.16
C ASP A 362 -9.48 1.73 -19.94
N ALA A 363 -8.75 2.78 -20.34
CA ALA A 363 -7.32 2.86 -20.13
C ALA A 363 -7.02 3.15 -18.65
N MET A 364 -5.93 2.58 -18.13
CA MET A 364 -5.36 3.00 -16.85
C MET A 364 -4.99 4.50 -16.87
N GLY A 365 -4.59 5.01 -18.04
CA GLY A 365 -4.71 6.43 -18.37
C GLY A 365 -3.56 7.34 -17.93
N MET A 366 -2.47 6.81 -17.35
CA MET A 366 -1.38 7.64 -16.83
C MET A 366 -0.73 8.61 -17.82
N ASN A 367 -0.48 8.17 -19.06
CA ASN A 367 0.06 9.04 -20.11
C ASN A 367 -0.96 10.12 -20.52
N MET A 368 -2.24 9.73 -20.60
CA MET A 368 -3.36 10.62 -20.92
C MET A 368 -3.50 11.74 -19.88
N VAL A 369 -3.52 11.37 -18.60
CA VAL A 369 -3.61 12.36 -17.50
C VAL A 369 -2.40 13.30 -17.53
N SER A 370 -1.20 12.75 -17.73
CA SER A 370 0.02 13.56 -17.73
C SER A 370 0.01 14.58 -18.87
N LYS A 371 -0.43 14.21 -20.07
CA LYS A 371 -0.58 15.14 -21.19
C LYS A 371 -1.64 16.22 -20.91
N GLY A 372 -2.77 15.85 -20.31
CA GLY A 372 -3.81 16.80 -19.92
C GLY A 372 -3.32 17.81 -18.87
N VAL A 373 -2.57 17.35 -17.87
CA VAL A 373 -1.93 18.22 -16.87
C VAL A 373 -0.92 19.17 -17.53
N GLN A 374 -0.09 18.68 -18.45
CA GLN A 374 0.89 19.53 -19.14
C GLN A 374 0.20 20.69 -19.87
N ASN A 375 -0.89 20.41 -20.60
CA ASN A 375 -1.66 21.47 -21.26
C ASN A 375 -2.18 22.53 -20.27
N VAL A 376 -2.62 22.12 -19.09
CA VAL A 376 -3.08 23.05 -18.05
C VAL A 376 -1.90 23.87 -17.51
N LEU A 377 -0.75 23.25 -17.26
CA LEU A 377 0.44 23.97 -16.82
C LEU A 377 0.91 25.00 -17.86
N ASP A 378 0.91 24.64 -19.14
CA ASP A 378 1.26 25.55 -20.24
C ASP A 378 0.27 26.71 -20.36
N PHE A 379 -1.01 26.46 -20.11
CA PHE A 379 -2.04 27.49 -20.06
C PHE A 379 -1.83 28.46 -18.87
N LEU A 380 -1.56 27.92 -17.69
CA LEU A 380 -1.34 28.70 -16.46
C LEU A 380 -0.12 29.63 -16.57
N GLN A 381 0.89 29.28 -17.37
CA GLN A 381 2.07 30.14 -17.57
C GLN A 381 1.74 31.50 -18.20
N ASN A 382 0.57 31.68 -18.83
CA ASN A 382 0.18 32.98 -19.38
C ASN A 382 -0.20 33.97 -18.26
N ASP A 383 -0.89 33.50 -17.22
CA ASP A 383 -1.37 34.34 -16.10
C ASP A 383 -0.41 34.33 -14.90
N PHE A 384 0.42 33.29 -14.81
CA PHE A 384 1.42 33.10 -13.75
C PHE A 384 2.83 32.89 -14.36
N PRO A 385 3.39 33.87 -15.09
CA PRO A 385 4.67 33.71 -15.80
C PRO A 385 5.87 33.45 -14.88
N GLU A 386 5.75 33.76 -13.59
CA GLU A 386 6.76 33.49 -12.57
C GLU A 386 6.66 32.08 -11.96
N MET A 387 5.70 31.26 -12.41
CA MET A 387 5.51 29.88 -11.96
C MET A 387 6.65 28.98 -12.48
N ASP A 388 7.41 28.41 -11.56
CA ASP A 388 8.44 27.42 -11.87
C ASP A 388 7.87 26.00 -11.77
N VAL A 389 7.78 25.28 -12.89
CA VAL A 389 7.30 23.90 -12.94
C VAL A 389 8.42 22.95 -12.53
N ILE A 390 8.49 22.65 -11.23
CA ILE A 390 9.50 21.75 -10.66
C ILE A 390 9.36 20.32 -11.19
N GLY A 391 8.12 19.87 -11.42
CA GLY A 391 7.90 18.57 -12.06
C GLY A 391 6.44 18.20 -12.20
N ILE A 392 6.15 17.39 -13.22
CA ILE A 392 4.78 16.92 -13.52
C ILE A 392 4.26 15.87 -12.52
N SER A 393 5.17 15.23 -11.77
CA SER A 393 4.84 14.22 -10.77
C SER A 393 5.60 14.50 -9.48
N SER A 394 4.87 14.93 -8.46
CA SER A 394 5.39 15.43 -7.19
C SER A 394 5.34 14.42 -6.04
N ASN A 395 5.09 13.15 -6.34
CA ASN A 395 4.71 12.12 -5.36
C ASN A 395 3.45 12.44 -4.53
N TYR A 396 2.64 13.44 -4.92
CA TYR A 396 1.33 13.70 -4.32
C TYR A 396 0.17 13.00 -5.07
N CYS A 397 0.48 12.27 -6.16
CA CYS A 397 -0.54 11.55 -6.93
C CYS A 397 -1.23 10.41 -6.13
N SER A 398 -0.58 9.43 -5.49
CA SER A 398 0.82 8.99 -5.55
C SER A 398 0.94 7.73 -6.40
N ASP A 399 1.84 7.69 -7.37
CA ASP A 399 1.98 6.52 -8.26
C ASP A 399 3.10 5.59 -7.81
N LYS A 400 2.76 4.31 -7.57
CA LYS A 400 3.68 3.22 -7.19
C LYS A 400 4.41 3.44 -5.85
N LYS A 401 3.83 4.22 -4.93
CA LYS A 401 4.32 4.41 -3.55
C LYS A 401 3.16 4.32 -2.56
N PRO A 402 3.36 3.75 -1.36
CA PRO A 402 2.35 3.80 -0.31
C PRO A 402 2.12 5.26 0.11
N ALA A 403 0.86 5.69 0.15
CA ALA A 403 0.51 7.05 0.54
C ALA A 403 -0.92 7.12 1.08
N ALA A 404 -1.10 7.79 2.23
CA ALA A 404 -2.41 7.97 2.86
C ALA A 404 -3.41 8.68 1.93
N VAL A 405 -2.95 9.58 1.06
CA VAL A 405 -3.81 10.25 0.08
C VAL A 405 -4.48 9.25 -0.88
N ASN A 406 -3.81 8.17 -1.29
CA ASN A 406 -4.43 7.15 -2.14
C ASN A 406 -5.48 6.33 -1.38
N TRP A 407 -5.22 6.08 -0.10
CA TRP A 407 -6.14 5.35 0.78
C TRP A 407 -7.42 6.13 1.05
N ILE A 408 -7.28 7.41 1.42
CA ILE A 408 -8.41 8.26 1.83
C ILE A 408 -9.18 8.78 0.62
N GLU A 409 -8.48 9.24 -0.41
CA GLU A 409 -9.12 9.93 -1.55
C GLU A 409 -9.41 9.01 -2.74
N GLY A 410 -8.91 7.77 -2.69
CA GLY A 410 -8.92 6.84 -3.82
C GLY A 410 -7.94 7.24 -4.93
N ARG A 411 -7.65 6.27 -5.80
CA ARG A 411 -6.90 6.44 -7.05
C ARG A 411 -7.20 5.28 -8.00
N GLY A 412 -7.53 5.59 -9.26
CA GLY A 412 -8.02 4.59 -10.20
C GLY A 412 -9.44 4.17 -9.82
N LYS A 413 -9.65 2.88 -9.60
CA LYS A 413 -10.95 2.30 -9.25
C LYS A 413 -11.03 2.07 -7.75
N SER A 414 -12.03 2.66 -7.09
CA SER A 414 -12.37 2.35 -5.70
C SER A 414 -13.56 1.41 -5.71
N VAL A 415 -13.35 0.18 -5.26
CA VAL A 415 -14.33 -0.92 -5.36
C VAL A 415 -14.57 -1.49 -3.96
N VAL A 416 -15.83 -1.78 -3.65
CA VAL A 416 -16.22 -2.57 -2.49
C VAL A 416 -16.91 -3.85 -2.97
N TRP A 417 -16.74 -4.93 -2.22
CA TRP A 417 -17.39 -6.21 -2.47
C TRP A 417 -17.77 -6.88 -1.15
N GLU A 418 -18.81 -7.69 -1.20
CA GLU A 418 -19.30 -8.46 -0.05
C GLU A 418 -19.80 -9.84 -0.48
N ALA A 419 -19.74 -10.78 0.47
CA ALA A 419 -20.32 -12.11 0.36
C ALA A 419 -20.65 -12.63 1.75
N VAL A 420 -21.73 -13.40 1.88
CA VAL A 420 -22.08 -14.11 3.12
C VAL A 420 -21.75 -15.58 2.92
N ILE A 421 -20.88 -16.15 3.76
CA ILE A 421 -20.54 -17.58 3.70
C ILE A 421 -21.46 -18.34 4.64
N LYS A 422 -22.15 -19.36 4.13
CA LYS A 422 -23.09 -20.16 4.94
C LYS A 422 -22.34 -21.03 5.95
N GLY A 423 -22.94 -21.23 7.12
CA GLY A 423 -22.31 -21.96 8.23
C GLY A 423 -21.89 -23.39 7.88
N ASP A 424 -22.70 -24.09 7.08
CA ASP A 424 -22.44 -25.45 6.58
C ASP A 424 -21.25 -25.54 5.60
N ILE A 425 -20.84 -24.40 5.01
CA ILE A 425 -19.66 -24.31 4.13
C ILE A 425 -18.39 -24.00 4.92
N VAL A 426 -18.54 -23.37 6.10
CA VAL A 426 -17.42 -23.04 7.00
C VAL A 426 -17.03 -24.22 7.88
N SER A 427 -18.02 -25.01 8.33
CA SER A 427 -17.85 -26.25 9.11
C SER A 427 -17.24 -27.37 8.30
#